data_AF-A0A7X0DLQ9-F1
#
_entry.id   AF-A0A7X0DLQ9-F1
#
_cell.length_a   1.000
_cell.length_b   1.000
_cell.length_c   1.000
_cell.angle_alpha   90.00
_cell.angle_beta   90.00
_cell.angle_gamma   90.00
#
_symmetry.space_group_name_H-M   'P 1'
#
loop_
_entity.id
_entity.type
_entity.pdbx_description
1 polymer ?
#
loop_
_entity_poly.entity_id
_entity_poly.type
_entity_poly.pdbx_seq_one_letter_code
_entity_poly.pdbx_strand_id
1 'polypeptide(L)'
;MTSPSASAAPTQMLWPLFFVLLWSTGFIGARFGLPYAPPLTFLAIRYALVVALMLPVAVLTRAAWPKTPAAMAHVAVSGLLMHGVYLGGVFTAIGLGLPSGITALVVGMQPLLTALCAGALLGERVRPTQWLGLLLGFVGVVLVVQSKLRAVPLDQAIGMMVPALIALAGITAGTLYQKRFCPSFDLRTGAVVQFIPCLIATAAVAATTEPLTVQWTGDFLFALGWLVLVLSLGAVTLLNLLIRRGGAVNVASLFYLTPASTALLAWALFGETLSPLALTGMAIAACGVWLARR
;
A
#
# COMPACT_ATOMS: atom_id res chain seq x y z
N MET A 1 -0.16 -12.55 -39.36
CA MET A 1 -1.02 -13.18 -38.34
C MET A 1 -0.97 -12.31 -37.09
N THR A 2 -1.90 -11.38 -37.00
CA THR A 2 -2.06 -10.44 -35.89
C THR A 2 -2.88 -11.11 -34.79
N SER A 3 -2.30 -11.28 -33.61
CA SER A 3 -3.00 -11.77 -32.42
C SER A 3 -4.18 -10.83 -32.09
N PRO A 4 -5.36 -11.37 -31.72
CA PRO A 4 -6.48 -10.53 -31.34
C PRO A 4 -6.16 -9.83 -30.02
N SER A 5 -6.25 -8.50 -29.99
CA SER A 5 -6.26 -7.73 -28.76
C SER A 5 -7.46 -8.17 -27.93
N ALA A 6 -7.25 -8.99 -26.91
CA ALA A 6 -8.30 -9.36 -25.97
C ALA A 6 -8.81 -8.08 -25.29
N SER A 7 -9.99 -7.62 -25.69
CA SER A 7 -10.70 -6.53 -25.02
C SER A 7 -10.89 -6.93 -23.56
N ALA A 8 -10.25 -6.22 -22.63
CA ALA A 8 -10.44 -6.45 -21.21
C ALA A 8 -11.95 -6.33 -20.89
N ALA A 9 -12.50 -7.29 -20.14
CA ALA A 9 -13.90 -7.23 -19.73
C ALA A 9 -14.18 -5.90 -18.99
N PRO A 10 -15.39 -5.30 -19.11
CA PRO A 10 -15.71 -3.99 -18.52
C PRO A 10 -15.38 -3.89 -17.02
N THR A 11 -15.53 -4.99 -16.29
CA THR A 11 -15.22 -5.10 -14.86
C THR A 11 -13.72 -4.96 -14.54
N GLN A 12 -12.83 -5.30 -15.47
CA GLN A 12 -11.38 -5.22 -15.30
C GLN A 12 -10.86 -3.78 -15.42
N MET A 13 -11.58 -2.91 -16.13
CA MET A 13 -11.25 -1.48 -16.21
C MET A 13 -11.46 -0.75 -14.88
N LEU A 14 -12.32 -1.29 -14.01
CA LEU A 14 -12.64 -0.70 -12.71
C LEU A 14 -11.68 -1.10 -11.59
N TRP A 15 -10.84 -2.13 -11.78
CA TRP A 15 -9.91 -2.60 -10.76
C TRP A 15 -8.98 -1.52 -10.19
N PRO A 16 -8.39 -0.61 -11.00
CA PRO A 16 -7.55 0.47 -10.47
C PRO A 16 -8.35 1.43 -9.58
N LEU A 17 -9.60 1.74 -9.96
CA LEU A 17 -10.45 2.64 -9.18
C LEU A 17 -10.82 2.02 -7.84
N PHE A 18 -11.29 0.76 -7.84
CA PHE A 18 -11.57 0.04 -6.60
C PHE A 18 -10.32 -0.12 -5.75
N PHE A 19 -9.17 -0.42 -6.36
CA PHE A 19 -7.91 -0.51 -5.64
C PHE A 19 -7.60 0.79 -4.91
N VAL A 20 -7.64 1.93 -5.59
CA VAL A 20 -7.38 3.25 -4.99
C VAL A 20 -8.36 3.55 -3.86
N LEU A 21 -9.66 3.34 -4.07
CA LEU A 21 -10.69 3.58 -3.06
C LEU A 21 -10.45 2.72 -1.83
N LEU A 22 -10.31 1.40 -2.00
CA LEU A 22 -10.05 0.49 -0.90
C LEU A 22 -8.75 0.85 -0.21
N TRP A 23 -7.64 0.95 -0.94
CA TRP A 23 -6.31 1.24 -0.37
C TRP A 23 -6.28 2.52 0.47
N SER A 24 -6.99 3.57 0.03
CA SER A 24 -7.08 4.84 0.76
C SER A 24 -7.75 4.71 2.13
N THR A 25 -8.71 3.79 2.28
CA THR A 25 -9.32 3.52 3.59
C THR A 25 -8.33 2.93 4.60
N GLY A 26 -7.18 2.41 4.16
CA GLY A 26 -6.14 1.88 5.05
C GLY A 26 -5.56 2.93 6.01
N PHE A 27 -5.37 4.16 5.55
CA PHE A 27 -4.90 5.27 6.39
C PHE A 27 -5.96 5.71 7.41
N ILE A 28 -7.23 5.62 7.03
CA ILE A 28 -8.36 5.90 7.93
C ILE A 28 -8.46 4.80 8.99
N GLY A 29 -8.38 3.53 8.58
CA GLY A 29 -8.38 2.39 9.51
C GLY A 29 -7.21 2.44 10.49
N ALA A 30 -6.01 2.84 10.06
CA ALA A 30 -4.87 3.04 10.96
C ALA A 30 -5.17 4.10 12.01
N ARG A 31 -5.78 5.24 11.62
CA ARG A 31 -6.18 6.30 12.56
C ARG A 31 -7.21 5.82 13.59
N PHE A 32 -8.13 4.93 13.23
CA PHE A 32 -9.10 4.34 14.16
C PHE A 32 -8.49 3.24 15.06
N GLY A 33 -7.53 2.47 14.56
CA GLY A 33 -6.98 1.32 15.28
C GLY A 33 -5.86 1.67 16.27
N LEU A 34 -4.99 2.61 15.92
CA LEU A 34 -3.79 2.95 16.70
C LEU A 34 -4.04 3.59 18.08
N PRO A 35 -5.19 4.23 18.38
CA PRO A 35 -5.50 4.65 19.76
C PRO A 35 -5.64 3.49 20.75
N TYR A 36 -5.90 2.26 20.27
CA TYR A 36 -6.25 1.12 21.12
C TYR A 36 -5.17 0.04 21.18
N ALA A 37 -4.19 0.06 20.29
CA ALA A 37 -3.08 -0.89 20.28
C ALA A 37 -1.81 -0.26 19.69
N PRO A 38 -0.62 -0.64 20.20
CA PRO A 38 0.64 -0.28 19.59
C PRO A 38 0.72 -0.71 18.10
N PRO A 39 1.45 0.05 17.25
CA PRO A 39 1.51 -0.16 15.81
C PRO A 39 1.83 -1.58 15.34
N LEU A 40 2.90 -2.18 15.84
CA LEU A 40 3.37 -3.49 15.39
C LEU A 40 2.52 -4.61 15.98
N THR A 41 2.02 -4.43 17.20
CA THR A 41 1.04 -5.30 17.86
C THR A 41 -0.25 -5.37 17.04
N PHE A 42 -0.77 -4.22 16.60
CA PHE A 42 -1.92 -4.15 15.69
C PHE A 42 -1.68 -4.96 14.42
N LEU A 43 -0.52 -4.74 13.77
CA LEU A 43 -0.16 -5.43 12.53
C LEU A 43 0.02 -6.93 12.72
N ALA A 44 0.65 -7.36 13.82
CA ALA A 44 0.81 -8.77 14.15
C ALA A 44 -0.55 -9.47 14.28
N ILE A 45 -1.50 -8.86 15.00
CA ILE A 45 -2.88 -9.39 15.11
C ILE A 45 -3.54 -9.44 13.73
N ARG A 46 -3.43 -8.36 12.95
CA ARG A 46 -3.96 -8.30 11.58
C ARG A 46 -3.40 -9.42 10.70
N TYR A 47 -2.09 -9.67 10.74
CA TYR A 47 -1.45 -10.74 9.96
C TYR A 47 -1.87 -12.13 10.43
N ALA A 48 -1.96 -12.34 11.75
CA ALA A 48 -2.45 -13.59 12.33
C ALA A 48 -3.87 -13.89 11.85
N LEU A 49 -4.77 -12.90 11.84
CA LEU A 49 -6.13 -13.06 11.35
C LEU A 49 -6.18 -13.35 9.85
N VAL A 50 -5.36 -12.67 9.03
CA VAL A 50 -5.29 -12.96 7.59
C VAL A 50 -4.82 -14.39 7.34
N VAL A 51 -3.78 -14.85 8.04
CA VAL A 51 -3.28 -16.24 7.93
C VAL A 51 -4.34 -17.23 8.40
N ALA A 52 -4.99 -16.97 9.54
CA ALA A 52 -6.04 -17.82 10.10
C ALA A 52 -7.27 -17.94 9.19
N LEU A 53 -7.58 -16.91 8.40
CA LEU A 53 -8.67 -16.94 7.41
C LEU A 53 -8.22 -17.60 6.10
N MET A 54 -7.05 -17.24 5.59
CA MET A 54 -6.62 -17.65 4.25
C MET A 54 -6.03 -19.05 4.19
N LEU A 55 -5.45 -19.55 5.28
CA LEU A 55 -4.90 -20.90 5.33
C LEU A 55 -6.00 -21.96 5.20
N PRO A 56 -7.12 -21.92 5.95
CA PRO A 56 -8.25 -22.82 5.71
C PRO A 56 -8.80 -22.70 4.30
N VAL A 57 -8.98 -21.49 3.77
CA VAL A 57 -9.46 -21.28 2.39
C VAL A 57 -8.52 -21.96 1.39
N ALA A 58 -7.20 -21.80 1.54
CA ALA A 58 -6.21 -22.42 0.66
C ALA A 58 -6.25 -23.95 0.73
N VAL A 59 -6.37 -24.53 1.92
CA VAL A 59 -6.43 -25.99 2.13
C VAL A 59 -7.75 -26.57 1.61
N LEU A 60 -8.89 -26.00 2.02
CA LEU A 60 -10.23 -26.48 1.66
C LEU A 60 -10.50 -26.39 0.16
N THR A 61 -10.00 -25.34 -0.49
CA THR A 61 -10.14 -25.17 -1.95
C THR A 61 -9.03 -25.85 -2.75
N ARG A 62 -8.12 -26.58 -2.10
CA ARG A 62 -6.96 -27.27 -2.71
C ARG A 62 -6.18 -26.35 -3.64
N ALA A 63 -5.95 -25.12 -3.18
CA ALA A 63 -5.29 -24.09 -3.96
C ALA A 63 -3.84 -24.47 -4.29
N ALA A 64 -3.34 -24.03 -5.45
CA ALA A 64 -2.01 -24.37 -5.90
C ALA A 64 -0.93 -23.63 -5.08
N TRP A 65 -0.06 -24.37 -4.42
CA TRP A 65 1.09 -23.80 -3.70
C TRP A 65 2.26 -23.55 -4.65
N PRO A 66 3.16 -22.59 -4.33
CA PRO A 66 4.43 -22.44 -5.06
C PRO A 66 5.18 -23.78 -5.12
N LYS A 67 5.54 -24.22 -6.33
CA LYS A 67 6.05 -25.58 -6.57
C LYS A 67 7.47 -25.82 -6.06
N THR A 68 8.24 -24.76 -5.85
CA THR A 68 9.65 -24.86 -5.46
C THR A 68 9.93 -24.04 -4.21
N PRO A 69 10.91 -24.45 -3.37
CA PRO A 69 11.34 -23.65 -2.22
C PRO A 69 11.77 -22.23 -2.63
N ALA A 70 12.43 -22.09 -3.78
CA ALA A 70 12.82 -20.79 -4.33
C ALA A 70 11.60 -19.91 -4.66
N ALA A 71 10.57 -20.46 -5.32
CA ALA A 71 9.35 -19.71 -5.60
C ALA A 71 8.63 -19.29 -4.31
N MET A 72 8.60 -20.18 -3.30
CA MET A 72 8.03 -19.88 -2.00
C MET A 72 8.81 -18.76 -1.28
N ALA A 73 10.14 -18.81 -1.32
CA ALA A 73 11.01 -17.77 -0.76
C ALA A 73 10.81 -16.42 -1.46
N HIS A 74 10.71 -16.38 -2.78
CA HIS A 74 10.45 -15.14 -3.51
C HIS A 74 9.09 -14.52 -3.12
N VAL A 75 8.04 -15.33 -3.02
CA VAL A 75 6.72 -14.83 -2.58
C VAL A 75 6.80 -14.33 -1.13
N ALA A 76 7.48 -15.06 -0.24
CA ALA A 76 7.69 -14.66 1.15
C ALA A 76 8.44 -13.32 1.26
N VAL A 77 9.53 -13.14 0.51
CA VAL A 77 10.31 -11.89 0.46
C VAL A 77 9.46 -10.74 -0.10
N SER A 78 8.70 -10.98 -1.17
CA SER A 78 7.79 -9.95 -1.71
C SER A 78 6.77 -9.50 -0.67
N GLY A 79 6.17 -10.45 0.07
CA GLY A 79 5.24 -10.16 1.14
C GLY A 79 5.89 -9.39 2.29
N LEU A 80 7.08 -9.81 2.71
CA LEU A 80 7.82 -9.13 3.78
C LEU A 80 8.14 -7.67 3.43
N LEU A 81 8.54 -7.39 2.19
CA LEU A 81 8.79 -6.02 1.74
C LEU A 81 7.51 -5.19 1.64
N MET A 82 6.46 -5.75 1.01
CA MET A 82 5.22 -5.02 0.70
C MET A 82 4.26 -4.90 1.88
N HIS A 83 4.29 -5.82 2.84
CA HIS A 83 3.39 -5.81 3.99
C HIS A 83 4.18 -5.60 5.28
N GLY A 84 5.25 -6.37 5.52
CA GLY A 84 6.07 -6.21 6.73
C GLY A 84 6.76 -4.84 6.82
N VAL A 85 7.66 -4.55 5.90
CA VAL A 85 8.48 -3.31 5.89
C VAL A 85 7.62 -2.09 5.59
N TYR A 86 6.78 -2.16 4.54
CA TYR A 86 5.89 -1.06 4.17
C TYR A 86 4.86 -0.72 5.26
N LEU A 87 4.00 -1.68 5.66
CA LEU A 87 2.96 -1.37 6.65
C LEU A 87 3.57 -1.12 8.02
N GLY A 88 4.62 -1.85 8.40
CA GLY A 88 5.37 -1.60 9.63
C GLY A 88 5.86 -0.16 9.69
N GLY A 89 6.58 0.29 8.67
CA GLY A 89 7.06 1.67 8.61
C GLY A 89 5.94 2.72 8.61
N VAL A 90 4.83 2.49 7.88
CA VAL A 90 3.67 3.39 7.88
C VAL A 90 3.01 3.48 9.26
N PHE A 91 2.70 2.33 9.87
CA PHE A 91 2.01 2.28 11.17
C PHE A 91 2.90 2.82 12.28
N THR A 92 4.20 2.51 12.27
CA THR A 92 5.15 3.08 13.23
C THR A 92 5.28 4.60 13.06
N ALA A 93 5.40 5.11 11.82
CA ALA A 93 5.46 6.56 11.60
C ALA A 93 4.21 7.27 12.15
N ILE A 94 3.01 6.74 11.86
CA ILE A 94 1.75 7.30 12.36
C ILE A 94 1.66 7.17 13.89
N GLY A 95 2.08 6.04 14.46
CA GLY A 95 2.09 5.81 15.91
C GLY A 95 3.06 6.72 16.67
N LEU A 96 4.16 7.13 16.04
CA LEU A 96 5.08 8.14 16.56
C LEU A 96 4.52 9.57 16.43
N GLY A 97 3.35 9.75 15.80
CA GLY A 97 2.68 11.04 15.66
C GLY A 97 2.82 11.69 14.28
N LEU A 98 3.44 11.03 13.29
CA LEU A 98 3.49 11.59 11.93
C LEU A 98 2.06 11.69 11.37
N PRO A 99 1.60 12.87 10.94
CA PRO A 99 0.30 13.02 10.32
C PRO A 99 0.16 12.08 9.11
N SER A 100 -0.95 11.34 9.04
CA SER A 100 -1.20 10.34 7.98
C SER A 100 -1.08 10.90 6.56
N GLY A 101 -1.41 12.19 6.37
CA GLY A 101 -1.21 12.89 5.10
C GLY A 101 0.27 13.02 4.72
N ILE A 102 1.15 13.32 5.68
CA ILE A 102 2.61 13.40 5.44
C ILE A 102 3.16 12.00 5.14
N THR A 103 2.77 10.99 5.92
CA THR A 103 3.16 9.59 5.65
C THR A 103 2.73 9.14 4.25
N ALA A 104 1.51 9.49 3.85
CA ALA A 104 0.98 9.18 2.51
C ALA A 104 1.69 9.95 1.40
N LEU A 105 2.15 11.19 1.63
CA LEU A 105 2.98 11.96 0.70
C LEU A 105 4.35 11.31 0.49
N VAL A 106 5.01 10.91 1.59
CA VAL A 106 6.33 10.27 1.56
C VAL A 106 6.26 8.95 0.78
N VAL A 107 5.34 8.07 1.15
CA VAL A 107 5.09 6.82 0.42
C VAL A 107 4.63 7.12 -1.02
N GLY A 108 3.90 8.21 -1.21
CA GLY A 108 3.48 8.71 -2.52
C GLY A 108 4.64 9.00 -3.46
N MET A 109 5.89 9.07 -3.01
CA MET A 109 7.08 9.16 -3.88
C MET A 109 7.41 7.85 -4.60
N GLN A 110 6.79 6.72 -4.20
CA GLN A 110 7.00 5.41 -4.80
C GLN A 110 6.99 5.40 -6.32
N PRO A 111 6.08 6.09 -7.04
CA PRO A 111 6.01 6.02 -8.50
C PRO A 111 7.27 6.59 -9.18
N LEU A 112 7.85 7.67 -8.65
CA LEU A 112 9.11 8.24 -9.14
C LEU A 112 10.27 7.27 -8.92
N LEU A 113 10.40 6.70 -7.71
CA LEU A 113 11.45 5.72 -7.43
C LEU A 113 11.28 4.45 -8.27
N THR A 114 10.04 4.00 -8.44
CA THR A 114 9.71 2.85 -9.30
C THR A 114 10.12 3.14 -10.73
N ALA A 115 9.84 4.33 -11.27
CA ALA A 115 10.23 4.71 -12.63
C ALA A 115 11.75 4.78 -12.83
N LEU A 116 12.50 5.33 -11.85
CA LEU A 116 13.96 5.36 -11.88
C LEU A 116 14.56 3.94 -11.93
N CYS A 117 13.99 3.01 -11.15
CA CYS A 117 14.49 1.66 -11.02
C CYS A 117 13.94 0.66 -12.07
N ALA A 118 12.80 0.97 -12.70
CA ALA A 118 12.10 0.06 -13.62
C ALA A 118 12.97 -0.32 -14.83
N GLY A 119 13.72 0.63 -15.39
CA GLY A 119 14.63 0.36 -16.50
C GLY A 119 15.74 -0.62 -16.13
N ALA A 120 16.44 -0.39 -15.02
CA ALA A 120 17.56 -1.22 -14.59
C ALA A 120 17.14 -2.59 -14.05
N LEU A 121 16.02 -2.67 -13.31
CA LEU A 121 15.62 -3.89 -12.62
C LEU A 121 14.64 -4.76 -13.40
N LEU A 122 13.81 -4.17 -14.26
CA LEU A 122 12.75 -4.87 -15.01
C LEU A 122 12.94 -4.80 -16.53
N GLY A 123 13.87 -3.98 -17.03
CA GLY A 123 14.00 -3.71 -18.47
C GLY A 123 12.84 -2.90 -19.04
N GLU A 124 11.99 -2.29 -18.18
CA GLU A 124 10.86 -1.48 -18.61
C GLU A 124 11.35 -0.08 -19.05
N ARG A 125 10.96 0.37 -20.24
CA ARG A 125 11.26 1.73 -20.71
C ARG A 125 10.19 2.70 -20.25
N VAL A 126 10.57 3.72 -19.48
CA VAL A 126 9.68 4.80 -19.05
C VAL A 126 9.64 5.88 -20.13
N ARG A 127 8.46 6.12 -20.71
CA ARG A 127 8.28 7.11 -21.78
C ARG A 127 8.35 8.54 -21.21
N PRO A 128 8.74 9.55 -22.02
CA PRO A 128 8.71 10.96 -21.59
C PRO A 128 7.34 11.43 -21.11
N THR A 129 6.26 10.96 -21.74
CA THR A 129 4.88 11.22 -21.30
C THR A 129 4.62 10.65 -19.91
N GLN A 130 5.18 9.48 -19.59
CA GLN A 130 5.06 8.89 -18.27
C GLN A 130 5.79 9.71 -17.23
N TRP A 131 7.02 10.17 -17.53
CA TRP A 131 7.75 11.09 -16.66
C TRP A 131 6.97 12.36 -16.35
N LEU A 132 6.39 12.99 -17.38
CA LEU A 132 5.56 14.18 -17.18
C LEU A 132 4.35 13.88 -16.30
N GLY A 133 3.68 12.75 -16.52
CA GLY A 133 2.57 12.30 -15.68
C GLY A 133 2.97 12.06 -14.22
N LEU A 134 4.14 11.46 -13.98
CA LEU A 134 4.64 11.21 -12.63
C LEU A 134 5.00 12.52 -11.90
N LEU A 135 5.64 13.46 -12.59
CA LEU A 135 5.97 14.76 -12.02
C LEU A 135 4.71 15.58 -11.70
N LEU A 136 3.74 15.61 -12.63
CA LEU A 136 2.43 16.23 -12.39
C LEU A 136 1.71 15.55 -11.22
N GLY A 137 1.70 14.22 -11.19
CA GLY A 137 1.14 13.42 -10.09
C GLY A 137 1.71 13.82 -8.74
N PHE A 138 3.04 13.89 -8.65
CA PHE A 138 3.77 14.30 -7.46
C PHE A 138 3.43 15.73 -7.02
N VAL A 139 3.44 16.70 -7.95
CA VAL A 139 3.04 18.09 -7.67
C VAL A 139 1.61 18.13 -7.11
N GLY A 140 0.68 17.41 -7.73
CA GLY A 140 -0.70 17.32 -7.25
C GLY A 140 -0.80 16.80 -5.81
N VAL A 141 -0.06 15.73 -5.49
CA VAL A 141 -0.03 15.18 -4.13
C VAL A 141 0.58 16.15 -3.11
N VAL A 142 1.68 16.83 -3.46
CA VAL A 142 2.26 17.88 -2.61
C VAL A 142 1.24 18.96 -2.32
N LEU A 143 0.48 19.40 -3.33
CA LEU A 143 -0.53 20.43 -3.17
C LEU A 143 -1.67 20.01 -2.23
N VAL A 144 -2.08 18.73 -2.26
CA VAL A 144 -3.09 18.16 -1.35
C VAL A 144 -2.60 18.14 0.09
N VAL A 145 -1.33 17.86 0.33
CA VAL A 145 -0.80 17.59 1.67
C VAL A 145 -0.13 18.81 2.32
N GLN A 146 0.21 19.86 1.56
CA GLN A 146 1.01 20.99 2.05
C GLN A 146 0.44 21.70 3.29
N SER A 147 -0.89 21.76 3.45
CA SER A 147 -1.51 22.36 4.63
C SER A 147 -1.19 21.58 5.90
N LYS A 148 -0.98 20.26 5.78
CA LYS A 148 -0.60 19.37 6.89
C LYS A 148 0.90 19.40 7.20
N LEU A 149 1.75 19.81 6.23
CA LEU A 149 3.21 19.90 6.41
C LEU A 149 3.63 21.01 7.40
N ARG A 150 2.81 22.05 7.57
CA ARG A 150 3.14 23.20 8.45
C ARG A 150 2.94 22.91 9.95
N ALA A 151 2.45 21.72 10.31
CA ALA A 151 2.02 21.39 11.67
C ALA A 151 3.07 20.62 12.50
N VAL A 152 4.25 20.28 11.96
CA VAL A 152 5.23 19.42 12.64
C VAL A 152 6.56 20.15 12.87
N PRO A 153 7.03 20.31 14.12
CA PRO A 153 8.37 20.82 14.44
C PRO A 153 9.49 19.97 13.82
N LEU A 154 10.52 20.61 13.27
CA LEU A 154 11.55 19.96 12.46
C LEU A 154 12.43 18.98 13.27
N ASP A 155 12.63 19.26 14.55
CA ASP A 155 13.40 18.46 15.51
C ASP A 155 12.73 17.12 15.83
N GLN A 156 11.40 17.07 15.88
CA GLN A 156 10.63 15.84 16.10
C GLN A 156 10.33 15.11 14.77
N ALA A 157 10.34 15.82 13.66
CA ALA A 157 10.01 15.28 12.34
C ALA A 157 10.98 14.17 11.89
N ILE A 158 12.28 14.26 12.22
CA ILE A 158 13.29 13.30 11.74
C ILE A 158 13.00 11.89 12.25
N GLY A 159 12.75 11.73 13.56
CA GLY A 159 12.46 10.42 14.16
C GLY A 159 11.18 9.79 13.63
N MET A 160 10.18 10.61 13.31
CA MET A 160 8.91 10.18 12.72
C MET A 160 9.03 9.85 11.22
N MET A 161 9.99 10.46 10.52
CA MET A 161 10.18 10.32 9.07
C MET A 161 10.93 9.03 8.69
N VAL A 162 11.86 8.57 9.53
CA VAL A 162 12.67 7.38 9.23
C VAL A 162 11.79 6.15 8.93
N PRO A 163 10.78 5.79 9.75
CA PRO A 163 9.89 4.67 9.43
C PRO A 163 9.10 4.88 8.14
N ALA A 164 8.71 6.12 7.80
CA ALA A 164 8.02 6.43 6.55
C ALA A 164 8.94 6.26 5.32
N LEU A 165 10.21 6.61 5.43
CA LEU A 165 11.21 6.39 4.38
C LEU A 165 11.54 4.90 4.21
N ILE A 166 11.63 4.15 5.31
CA ILE A 166 11.75 2.69 5.29
C ILE A 166 10.52 2.08 4.59
N ALA A 167 9.32 2.58 4.87
CA ALA A 167 8.10 2.14 4.21
C ALA A 167 8.13 2.40 2.70
N LEU A 168 8.55 3.59 2.28
CA LEU A 168 8.74 3.97 0.88
C LEU A 168 9.72 3.03 0.17
N ALA A 169 10.85 2.72 0.80
CA ALA A 169 11.81 1.76 0.28
C ALA A 169 11.20 0.36 0.18
N GLY A 170 10.49 -0.09 1.22
CA GLY A 170 9.84 -1.40 1.29
C GLY A 170 8.80 -1.62 0.19
N ILE A 171 7.90 -0.66 -0.02
CA ILE A 171 6.86 -0.79 -1.06
C ILE A 171 7.43 -0.71 -2.47
N THR A 172 8.44 0.15 -2.68
CA THR A 172 9.12 0.28 -3.98
C THR A 172 9.88 -1.00 -4.32
N ALA A 173 10.74 -1.46 -3.41
CA ALA A 173 11.51 -2.69 -3.59
C ALA A 173 10.58 -3.90 -3.70
N GLY A 174 9.55 -4.00 -2.85
CA GLY A 174 8.59 -5.09 -2.86
C GLY A 174 7.80 -5.19 -4.16
N THR A 175 7.32 -4.07 -4.69
CA THR A 175 6.58 -4.04 -5.97
C THR A 175 7.47 -4.48 -7.13
N LEU A 176 8.69 -3.94 -7.22
CA LEU A 176 9.66 -4.30 -8.26
C LEU A 176 10.11 -5.77 -8.14
N TYR A 177 10.37 -6.22 -6.91
CA TYR A 177 10.77 -7.60 -6.62
C TYR A 177 9.66 -8.59 -6.99
N GLN A 178 8.42 -8.32 -6.59
CA GLN A 178 7.26 -9.15 -6.93
C GLN A 178 7.07 -9.21 -8.44
N LYS A 179 7.19 -8.07 -9.13
CA LYS A 179 7.06 -8.02 -10.58
C LYS A 179 8.12 -8.88 -11.30
N ARG A 180 9.35 -8.88 -10.79
CA ARG A 180 10.49 -9.61 -11.36
C ARG A 180 10.47 -11.11 -11.09
N PHE A 181 10.25 -11.50 -9.83
CA PHE A 181 10.46 -12.88 -9.37
C PHE A 181 9.16 -13.65 -9.09
N CYS A 182 8.03 -12.95 -8.95
CA CYS A 182 6.73 -13.54 -8.62
C CYS A 182 5.65 -13.14 -9.64
N PRO A 183 5.86 -13.35 -10.96
CA PRO A 183 4.95 -12.84 -12.00
C PRO A 183 3.53 -13.42 -11.87
N SER A 184 3.39 -14.63 -11.34
CA SER A 184 2.09 -15.17 -10.94
C SER A 184 2.21 -16.22 -9.85
N PHE A 185 1.31 -16.14 -8.88
CA PHE A 185 1.04 -17.19 -7.89
C PHE A 185 -0.46 -17.23 -7.63
N ASP A 186 -0.96 -18.32 -7.05
CA ASP A 186 -2.36 -18.41 -6.63
C ASP A 186 -2.59 -17.42 -5.48
N LEU A 187 -3.57 -16.54 -5.60
CA LEU A 187 -3.79 -15.46 -4.64
C LEU A 187 -4.09 -15.97 -3.22
N ARG A 188 -4.68 -17.17 -3.09
CA ARG A 188 -5.06 -17.75 -1.80
C ARG A 188 -3.83 -18.24 -1.04
N THR A 189 -3.00 -19.08 -1.68
CA THR A 189 -1.75 -19.55 -1.09
C THR A 189 -0.73 -18.43 -0.98
N GLY A 190 -0.71 -17.52 -1.96
CA GLY A 190 0.11 -16.32 -1.97
C GLY A 190 -0.12 -15.43 -0.78
N ALA A 191 -1.38 -15.19 -0.39
CA ALA A 191 -1.68 -14.45 0.83
C ALA A 191 -1.03 -15.12 2.05
N VAL A 192 -1.20 -16.43 2.22
CA VAL A 192 -0.57 -17.16 3.34
C VAL A 192 0.96 -17.03 3.33
N VAL A 193 1.59 -17.30 2.18
CA VAL A 193 3.06 -17.26 2.05
C VAL A 193 3.61 -15.85 2.24
N GLN A 194 2.87 -14.80 1.83
CA GLN A 194 3.26 -13.41 2.05
C GLN A 194 3.09 -12.98 3.51
N PHE A 195 2.00 -13.38 4.19
CA PHE A 195 1.66 -12.88 5.52
C PHE A 195 2.32 -13.65 6.68
N ILE A 196 2.68 -14.93 6.52
CA ILE A 196 3.42 -15.69 7.56
C ILE A 196 4.76 -15.02 7.95
N PRO A 197 5.68 -14.70 7.02
CA PRO A 197 6.94 -14.06 7.40
C PRO A 197 6.71 -12.66 7.99
N CYS A 198 5.68 -11.94 7.53
CA CYS A 198 5.29 -10.66 8.11
C CYS A 198 4.85 -10.82 9.56
N LEU A 199 4.00 -11.81 9.86
CA LEU A 199 3.57 -12.14 11.20
C LEU A 199 4.77 -12.44 12.11
N ILE A 200 5.63 -13.36 11.69
CA ILE A 200 6.79 -13.79 12.50
C ILE A 200 7.71 -12.60 12.79
N ALA A 201 8.14 -11.87 11.74
CA ALA A 201 9.06 -10.75 11.89
C ALA A 201 8.44 -9.61 12.71
N THR A 202 7.19 -9.25 12.43
CA THR A 202 6.51 -8.14 13.13
C THR A 202 6.22 -8.49 14.57
N ALA A 203 5.78 -9.73 14.87
CA ALA A 203 5.54 -10.17 16.25
C ALA A 203 6.84 -10.22 17.06
N ALA A 204 7.96 -10.63 16.46
CA ALA A 204 9.26 -10.63 17.13
C ALA A 204 9.72 -9.19 17.48
N VAL A 205 9.55 -8.24 16.56
CA VAL A 205 9.88 -6.83 16.83
C VAL A 205 8.90 -6.25 17.86
N ALA A 206 7.59 -6.50 17.73
CA ALA A 206 6.59 -6.02 18.69
C ALA A 206 6.89 -6.52 20.11
N ALA A 207 7.22 -7.80 20.27
CA ALA A 207 7.52 -8.39 21.58
C ALA A 207 8.75 -7.79 22.28
N THR A 208 9.63 -7.12 21.55
CA THR A 208 10.84 -6.48 22.09
C THR A 208 10.75 -4.96 22.19
N THR A 209 9.79 -4.34 21.49
CA THR A 209 9.69 -2.87 21.36
C THR A 209 8.38 -2.28 21.86
N GLU A 210 7.34 -3.09 22.05
CA GLU A 210 6.00 -2.64 22.41
C GLU A 210 5.46 -3.39 23.64
N PRO A 211 4.57 -2.77 24.44
CA PRO A 211 3.99 -3.39 25.63
C PRO A 211 2.97 -4.50 25.33
N LEU A 212 2.67 -4.76 24.05
CA LEU A 212 1.69 -5.75 23.57
C LEU A 212 0.27 -5.57 24.16
N THR A 213 -0.08 -4.37 24.60
CA THR A 213 -1.38 -4.06 25.18
C THR A 213 -2.41 -3.77 24.10
N VAL A 214 -3.63 -4.27 24.28
CA VAL A 214 -4.74 -4.05 23.34
C VAL A 214 -6.01 -3.72 24.11
N GLN A 215 -6.64 -2.62 23.75
CA GLN A 215 -7.96 -2.24 24.23
C GLN A 215 -9.01 -2.72 23.22
N TRP A 216 -9.71 -3.79 23.57
CA TRP A 216 -10.72 -4.41 22.70
C TRP A 216 -12.03 -3.63 22.74
N THR A 217 -12.11 -2.56 21.94
CA THR A 217 -13.30 -1.72 21.78
C THR A 217 -14.04 -2.05 20.47
N GLY A 218 -15.29 -1.60 20.35
CA GLY A 218 -16.05 -1.73 19.09
C GLY A 218 -15.35 -1.05 17.91
N ASP A 219 -14.77 0.13 18.13
CA ASP A 219 -14.02 0.88 17.12
C ASP A 219 -12.75 0.14 16.69
N PHE A 220 -12.02 -0.45 17.64
CA PHE A 220 -10.86 -1.28 17.35
C PHE A 220 -11.23 -2.52 16.52
N LEU A 221 -12.28 -3.25 16.93
CA LEU A 221 -12.75 -4.43 16.21
C LEU A 221 -13.23 -4.08 14.79
N PHE A 222 -13.92 -2.96 14.62
CA PHE A 222 -14.33 -2.47 13.32
C PHE A 222 -13.11 -2.13 12.44
N ALA A 223 -12.17 -1.35 12.96
CA ALA A 223 -10.95 -0.97 12.24
C ALA A 223 -10.12 -2.21 11.84
N LEU A 224 -9.93 -3.14 12.78
CA LEU A 224 -9.20 -4.40 12.56
C LEU A 224 -9.92 -5.27 11.53
N GLY A 225 -11.23 -5.47 11.66
CA GLY A 225 -12.04 -6.24 10.71
C GLY A 225 -12.00 -5.65 9.30
N TRP A 226 -12.11 -4.33 9.17
CA TRP A 226 -11.98 -3.62 7.90
C TRP A 226 -10.59 -3.79 7.29
N LEU A 227 -9.53 -3.61 8.09
CA LEU A 227 -8.14 -3.77 7.66
C LEU A 227 -7.79 -5.21 7.27
N VAL A 228 -8.41 -6.21 7.90
CA VAL A 228 -8.25 -7.63 7.53
C VAL A 228 -9.03 -7.94 6.25
N LEU A 229 -10.35 -7.76 6.25
CA LEU A 229 -11.22 -8.25 5.17
C LEU A 229 -11.14 -7.36 3.92
N VAL A 230 -11.20 -6.04 4.09
CA VAL A 230 -11.29 -5.12 2.96
C VAL A 230 -9.91 -4.81 2.42
N LEU A 231 -8.95 -4.46 3.28
CA LEU A 231 -7.60 -4.13 2.83
C LEU A 231 -6.76 -5.39 2.53
N SER A 232 -6.56 -6.28 3.50
CA SER A 232 -5.62 -7.40 3.31
C SER A 232 -6.12 -8.48 2.36
N LEU A 233 -7.44 -8.72 2.28
CA LEU A 233 -8.00 -9.68 1.33
C LEU A 233 -8.40 -8.98 0.03
N GLY A 234 -9.17 -7.89 0.10
CA GLY A 234 -9.66 -7.17 -1.09
C GLY A 234 -8.56 -6.38 -1.81
N ALA A 235 -8.04 -5.33 -1.19
CA ALA A 235 -7.12 -4.39 -1.84
C ALA A 235 -5.79 -5.05 -2.23
N VAL A 236 -5.20 -5.91 -1.39
CA VAL A 236 -3.98 -6.65 -1.72
C VAL A 236 -4.19 -7.64 -2.88
N THR A 237 -5.36 -8.28 -2.96
CA THR A 237 -5.71 -9.10 -4.14
C THR A 237 -5.72 -8.26 -5.41
N LEU A 238 -6.37 -7.09 -5.38
CA LEU A 238 -6.36 -6.16 -6.51
C LEU A 238 -4.94 -5.70 -6.86
N LEU A 239 -4.11 -5.39 -5.85
CA LEU A 239 -2.71 -5.04 -6.07
C LEU A 239 -1.94 -6.15 -6.79
N ASN A 240 -2.06 -7.39 -6.31
CA ASN A 240 -1.41 -8.54 -6.92
C ASN A 240 -1.89 -8.77 -8.37
N LEU A 241 -3.18 -8.60 -8.64
CA LEU A 241 -3.75 -8.67 -9.98
C LEU A 241 -3.24 -7.55 -10.90
N LEU A 242 -3.12 -6.33 -10.37
CA LEU A 242 -2.60 -5.16 -11.10
C LEU A 242 -1.11 -5.32 -11.40
N ILE A 243 -0.29 -5.78 -10.44
CA ILE A 243 1.15 -6.07 -10.65
C ILE A 243 1.34 -7.16 -11.71
N ARG A 244 0.52 -8.21 -11.67
CA ARG A 244 0.57 -9.30 -12.65
C ARG A 244 0.32 -8.81 -14.09
N ARG A 245 -0.58 -7.85 -14.28
CA ARG A 245 -1.06 -7.43 -15.62
C ARG A 245 -0.45 -6.11 -16.13
N GLY A 246 -0.10 -5.18 -15.25
CA GLY A 246 0.43 -3.86 -15.59
C GLY A 246 1.94 -3.77 -15.39
N GLY A 247 2.58 -2.78 -16.04
CA GLY A 247 3.97 -2.42 -15.74
C GLY A 247 4.11 -1.85 -14.33
N ALA A 248 5.29 -1.97 -13.73
CA ALA A 248 5.50 -1.56 -12.34
C ALA A 248 5.18 -0.07 -12.12
N VAL A 249 5.59 0.78 -13.07
CA VAL A 249 5.32 2.22 -13.03
C VAL A 249 3.82 2.52 -13.10
N ASN A 250 3.07 1.82 -13.95
CA ASN A 250 1.63 2.03 -14.08
C ASN A 250 0.89 1.68 -12.78
N VAL A 251 1.26 0.58 -12.13
CA VAL A 251 0.65 0.18 -10.86
C VAL A 251 1.04 1.14 -9.74
N ALA A 252 2.32 1.51 -9.64
CA ALA A 252 2.80 2.47 -8.66
C ALA A 252 2.08 3.82 -8.81
N SER A 253 1.88 4.32 -10.04
CA SER A 253 1.21 5.61 -10.27
C SER A 253 -0.19 5.73 -9.63
N LEU A 254 -0.90 4.61 -9.43
CA LEU A 254 -2.20 4.61 -8.77
C LEU A 254 -2.12 5.12 -7.33
N PHE A 255 -0.97 4.94 -6.66
CA PHE A 255 -0.76 5.41 -5.30
C PHE A 255 -0.79 6.93 -5.18
N TYR A 256 -0.59 7.70 -6.26
CA TYR A 256 -0.78 9.16 -6.26
C TYR A 256 -2.24 9.57 -6.04
N LEU A 257 -3.20 8.70 -6.33
CA LEU A 257 -4.61 9.00 -6.06
C LEU A 257 -4.99 8.74 -4.59
N THR A 258 -4.12 8.08 -3.83
CA THR A 258 -4.37 7.72 -2.43
C THR A 258 -4.50 8.95 -1.53
N PRO A 259 -3.62 9.97 -1.57
CA PRO A 259 -3.74 11.14 -0.71
C PRO A 259 -4.99 11.96 -1.02
N ALA A 260 -5.33 12.13 -2.30
CA ALA A 260 -6.56 12.77 -2.74
C ALA A 260 -7.81 12.06 -2.20
N SER A 261 -7.88 10.74 -2.40
CA SER A 261 -8.99 9.91 -1.95
C SER A 261 -9.10 9.87 -0.42
N THR A 262 -7.97 9.81 0.28
CA THR A 262 -7.91 9.85 1.75
C THR A 262 -8.39 11.19 2.28
N ALA A 263 -8.04 12.31 1.64
CA ALA A 263 -8.53 13.63 2.03
C ALA A 263 -10.05 13.77 1.81
N LEU A 264 -10.60 13.23 0.71
CA LEU A 264 -12.04 13.19 0.49
C LEU A 264 -12.76 12.35 1.55
N LEU A 265 -12.23 11.18 1.89
CA LEU A 265 -12.76 10.35 2.97
C LEU A 265 -12.68 11.06 4.32
N ALA A 266 -11.58 11.77 4.60
CA ALA A 266 -11.41 12.50 5.85
C ALA A 266 -12.38 13.69 5.97
N TRP A 267 -12.64 14.41 4.88
CA TRP A 267 -13.68 15.43 4.82
C TRP A 267 -15.08 14.84 5.08
N ALA A 268 -15.41 13.74 4.41
CA ALA A 268 -16.72 13.11 4.54
C ALA A 268 -16.98 12.49 5.93
N LEU A 269 -15.96 11.84 6.52
CA LEU A 269 -16.11 11.07 7.76
C LEU A 269 -15.80 11.88 9.02
N PHE A 270 -14.86 12.83 8.94
CA PHE A 270 -14.40 13.62 10.09
C PHE A 270 -14.72 15.12 9.99
N GLY A 271 -15.34 15.56 8.90
CA GLY A 271 -15.63 16.99 8.68
C GLY A 271 -14.38 17.84 8.44
N GLU A 272 -13.24 17.24 8.05
CA GLU A 272 -12.02 18.00 7.77
C GLU A 272 -12.21 18.95 6.57
N THR A 273 -11.82 20.22 6.68
CA THR A 273 -12.00 21.18 5.59
C THR A 273 -11.10 20.88 4.38
N LEU A 274 -11.69 20.82 3.19
CA LEU A 274 -10.95 20.75 1.93
C LEU A 274 -10.65 22.17 1.43
N SER A 275 -9.38 22.52 1.37
CA SER A 275 -8.98 23.80 0.79
C SER A 275 -9.15 23.78 -0.74
N PRO A 276 -9.39 24.95 -1.38
CA PRO A 276 -9.39 25.06 -2.85
C PRO A 276 -8.09 24.55 -3.48
N LEU A 277 -6.98 24.74 -2.75
CA LEU A 277 -5.66 24.27 -3.14
C LEU A 277 -5.55 22.75 -3.11
N ALA A 278 -6.17 22.09 -2.12
CA ALA A 278 -6.26 20.63 -2.09
C ALA A 278 -7.09 20.11 -3.27
N LEU A 279 -8.25 20.71 -3.56
CA LEU A 279 -9.08 20.33 -4.73
C LEU A 279 -8.30 20.45 -6.05
N THR A 280 -7.55 21.54 -6.21
CA THR A 280 -6.68 21.75 -7.38
C THR A 280 -5.59 20.68 -7.45
N GLY A 281 -4.96 20.37 -6.32
CA GLY A 281 -3.97 19.29 -6.22
C GLY A 281 -4.54 17.92 -6.59
N MET A 282 -5.78 17.61 -6.19
CA MET A 282 -6.45 16.35 -6.56
C MET A 282 -6.64 16.24 -8.07
N ALA A 283 -7.09 17.32 -8.73
CA ALA A 283 -7.26 17.35 -10.18
C ALA A 283 -5.92 17.16 -10.91
N ILE A 284 -4.86 17.85 -10.46
CA ILE A 284 -3.51 17.71 -11.02
C ILE A 284 -2.99 16.27 -10.83
N ALA A 285 -3.20 15.68 -9.65
CA ALA A 285 -2.79 14.30 -9.38
C ALA A 285 -3.52 13.31 -10.30
N ALA A 286 -4.84 13.47 -10.48
CA ALA A 286 -5.64 12.65 -11.38
C ALA A 286 -5.18 12.75 -12.84
N CYS A 287 -4.93 13.97 -13.33
CA CYS A 287 -4.39 14.21 -14.66
C CYS A 287 -2.99 13.59 -14.84
N GLY A 288 -2.13 13.72 -13.83
CA GLY A 288 -0.79 13.14 -13.82
C GLY A 288 -0.84 11.61 -13.93
N VAL A 289 -1.70 10.95 -13.15
CA VAL A 289 -1.90 9.50 -13.21
C VAL A 289 -2.49 9.04 -14.54
N TRP A 290 -3.45 9.78 -15.09
CA TRP A 290 -3.98 9.49 -16.42
C TRP A 290 -2.89 9.55 -17.49
N LEU A 291 -2.06 10.61 -17.47
CA LEU A 291 -0.96 10.78 -18.42
C LEU A 291 0.14 9.72 -18.23
N ALA A 292 0.44 9.33 -16.99
CA ALA A 292 1.43 8.30 -16.67
C ALA A 292 1.03 6.90 -17.16
N ARG A 293 -0.26 6.67 -17.39
CA ARG A 293 -0.83 5.38 -17.79
C ARG A 293 -1.11 5.28 -19.30
N ARG A 294 -0.84 6.33 -20.07
CA ARG A 294 -1.04 6.41 -21.52
C ARG A 294 0.22 6.03 -22.30
#